data_AF-A0A8J7GV42-F1
#
_entry.id   AF-A0A8J7GV42-F1
#
_cell.length_a   1.000
_cell.length_b   1.000
_cell.length_c   1.000
_cell.angle_alpha   90.00
_cell.angle_beta   90.00
_cell.angle_gamma   90.00
#
_symmetry.space_group_name_H-M   'P 1'
#
loop_
_entity.id
_entity.type
_entity.pdbx_description
1 polymer ?
#
loop_
_entity_poly.entity_id
_entity_poly.type
_entity_poly.pdbx_seq_one_letter_code
_entity_poly.pdbx_strand_id
1 'polypeptide(L)'
;MTTASQQDTDASLAKKHPSELYLHAKQLFETSHKDEAVTWFYIGQLRWRYHLLAHPELPPDGEPAAMDALNATQGQALNEWAGGSPKAWRAAISKALAWDAANPNPTTPKAQYADQWQQVRTGLMQLDGYLRDNENQIRTERQARGLENR
;
A
#
# COMPACT_ATOMS: atom_id res chain seq x y z
N MET A 1 27.12 -1.76 2.38
CA MET A 1 26.69 -2.63 3.48
C MET A 1 25.15 -2.64 3.65
N THR A 2 24.40 -2.30 2.60
CA THR A 2 23.03 -1.77 2.74
C THR A 2 21.92 -2.81 2.49
N THR A 3 22.23 -3.92 1.81
CA THR A 3 21.23 -4.93 1.41
C THR A 3 20.80 -5.85 2.54
N ALA A 4 21.73 -6.24 3.42
CA ALA A 4 21.41 -7.13 4.55
C ALA A 4 20.51 -6.42 5.59
N SER A 5 20.83 -5.18 5.95
CA SER A 5 20.02 -4.38 6.89
C SER A 5 18.61 -4.07 6.36
N GLN A 6 18.48 -3.89 5.03
CA GLN A 6 17.18 -3.70 4.40
C GLN A 6 16.34 -4.99 4.43
N GLN A 7 16.95 -6.13 4.09
CA GLN A 7 16.27 -7.43 4.14
C GLN A 7 15.82 -7.80 5.56
N ASP A 8 16.63 -7.49 6.57
CA ASP A 8 16.26 -7.71 7.97
C ASP A 8 15.09 -6.81 8.40
N THR A 9 15.05 -5.58 7.91
CA THR A 9 13.95 -4.63 8.14
C THR A 9 12.66 -5.12 7.49
N ASP A 10 12.71 -5.52 6.22
CA ASP A 10 11.58 -6.08 5.49
C ASP A 10 11.02 -7.33 6.18
N ALA A 11 11.89 -8.28 6.55
CA ALA A 11 11.49 -9.51 7.21
C ALA A 11 10.89 -9.27 8.61
N SER A 12 11.37 -8.23 9.31
CA SER A 12 10.79 -7.79 10.58
C SER A 12 9.40 -7.19 10.37
N LEU A 13 9.25 -6.28 9.41
CA LEU A 13 7.98 -5.63 9.05
C LEU A 13 6.93 -6.66 8.61
N ALA A 14 7.33 -7.73 7.94
CA ALA A 14 6.44 -8.83 7.57
C ALA A 14 5.73 -9.51 8.75
N LYS A 15 6.23 -9.35 9.98
CA LYS A 15 5.64 -9.94 11.19
C LYS A 15 4.86 -8.92 12.03
N LYS A 16 4.79 -7.66 11.60
CA LYS A 16 4.15 -6.58 12.36
C LYS A 16 2.68 -6.45 12.03
N HIS A 17 1.97 -5.72 12.89
CA HIS A 17 0.63 -5.23 12.63
C HIS A 17 0.64 -4.29 11.40
N PRO A 18 -0.40 -4.27 10.55
CA PRO A 18 -0.42 -3.42 9.36
C PRO A 18 -0.19 -1.91 9.62
N SER A 19 -0.53 -1.41 10.81
CA SER A 19 -0.25 -0.02 11.22
C SER A 19 1.24 0.35 11.18
N GLU A 20 2.12 -0.59 11.50
CA GLU A 20 3.57 -0.37 11.49
C GLU A 20 4.09 -0.17 10.05
N LEU A 21 3.43 -0.76 9.06
CA LEU A 21 3.76 -0.61 7.65
C LEU A 21 3.39 0.78 7.14
N TYR A 22 2.26 1.33 7.63
CA TYR A 22 1.89 2.73 7.39
C TYR A 22 2.89 3.69 8.01
N LEU A 23 3.29 3.45 9.27
CA LEU A 23 4.30 4.28 9.93
C LEU A 23 5.63 4.25 9.18
N HIS A 24 6.06 3.08 8.72
CA HIS A 24 7.26 2.95 7.91
C HIS A 24 7.15 3.71 6.58
N ALA A 25 6.01 3.61 5.88
CA ALA A 25 5.74 4.38 4.67
C ALA A 25 5.81 5.90 4.94
N LYS A 26 5.22 6.37 6.04
CA LYS A 26 5.30 7.78 6.44
C LYS A 26 6.75 8.24 6.65
N GLN A 27 7.55 7.46 7.37
CA GLN A 27 8.96 7.77 7.62
C GLN A 27 9.77 7.86 6.31
N LEU A 28 9.56 6.93 5.38
CA LEU A 28 10.19 6.97 4.06
C LEU A 28 9.77 8.23 3.29
N PHE A 29 8.50 8.62 3.37
CA PHE A 29 7.98 9.80 2.68
C PHE A 29 8.61 11.10 3.22
N GLU A 30 8.76 11.20 4.54
CA GLU A 30 9.36 12.35 5.23
C GLU A 30 10.88 12.44 4.97
N THR A 31 11.54 11.30 4.74
CA THR A 31 13.00 11.22 4.46
C THR A 31 13.34 11.19 2.97
N SER A 32 12.44 11.68 2.10
CA SER A 32 12.61 11.80 0.64
C SER A 32 12.65 10.49 -0.16
N HIS A 33 12.37 9.33 0.44
CA HIS A 33 12.26 8.04 -0.23
C HIS A 33 10.83 7.80 -0.73
N LYS A 34 10.26 8.76 -1.46
CA LYS A 34 8.80 8.82 -1.68
C LYS A 34 8.23 7.69 -2.54
N ASP A 35 8.93 7.19 -3.55
CA ASP A 35 8.44 6.06 -4.36
C ASP A 35 8.45 4.74 -3.57
N GLU A 36 9.44 4.58 -2.68
CA GLU A 36 9.50 3.46 -1.75
C GLU A 36 8.40 3.57 -0.69
N ALA A 37 8.14 4.79 -0.20
CA ALA A 37 7.03 5.07 0.70
C ALA A 37 5.67 4.66 0.09
N VAL A 38 5.42 5.00 -1.19
CA VAL A 38 4.20 4.55 -1.88
C VAL A 38 4.13 3.02 -1.92
N THR A 39 5.25 2.34 -2.16
CA THR A 39 5.28 0.86 -2.14
C THR A 39 4.86 0.31 -0.77
N TRP A 40 5.47 0.80 0.31
CA TRP A 40 5.14 0.37 1.67
C TRP A 40 3.73 0.75 2.11
N PHE A 41 3.22 1.88 1.65
CA PHE A 41 1.83 2.27 1.87
C PHE A 41 0.85 1.27 1.22
N TYR A 42 1.12 0.82 0.00
CA TYR A 42 0.29 -0.21 -0.66
C TYR A 42 0.46 -1.60 -0.02
N ILE A 43 1.65 -1.93 0.52
CA ILE A 43 1.83 -3.15 1.34
C ILE A 43 0.96 -3.06 2.61
N GLY A 44 1.01 -1.93 3.30
CA GLY A 44 0.18 -1.66 4.49
C GLY A 44 -1.30 -1.75 4.18
N GLN A 45 -1.77 -1.07 3.14
CA GLN A 45 -3.17 -1.12 2.70
C GLN A 45 -3.62 -2.55 2.36
N LEU A 46 -2.79 -3.31 1.62
CA LEU A 46 -3.09 -4.69 1.28
C LEU A 46 -3.30 -5.50 2.56
N ARG A 47 -2.33 -5.47 3.47
CA ARG A 47 -2.37 -6.28 4.68
C ARG A 47 -3.47 -5.88 5.64
N TRP A 48 -3.78 -4.59 5.75
CA TRP A 48 -4.84 -4.12 6.64
C TRP A 48 -6.24 -4.42 6.10
N ARG A 49 -6.51 -4.15 4.82
CA ARG A 49 -7.80 -4.53 4.20
C ARG A 49 -8.05 -6.02 4.33
N TYR A 50 -7.01 -6.81 4.11
CA TYR A 50 -7.05 -8.25 4.27
C TYR A 50 -7.33 -8.66 5.73
N HIS A 51 -6.67 -8.05 6.70
CA HIS A 51 -6.93 -8.27 8.13
C HIS A 51 -8.39 -7.98 8.49
N LEU A 52 -8.93 -6.84 8.07
CA LEU A 52 -10.32 -6.47 8.36
C LEU A 52 -11.34 -7.43 7.73
N LEU A 53 -11.07 -7.91 6.51
CA LEU A 53 -11.94 -8.92 5.87
C LEU A 53 -11.88 -10.28 6.56
N ALA A 54 -10.72 -10.65 7.14
CA ALA A 54 -10.53 -11.88 7.88
C ALA A 54 -11.19 -11.84 9.27
N HIS A 55 -11.44 -10.64 9.81
CA HIS A 55 -11.95 -10.39 11.16
C HIS A 55 -13.16 -9.45 11.16
N PRO A 56 -14.31 -9.86 10.56
CA PRO A 56 -15.50 -9.02 10.48
C PRO A 56 -16.15 -8.72 11.84
N GLU A 57 -15.75 -9.43 12.89
CA GLU A 57 -16.20 -9.21 14.27
C GLU A 57 -15.56 -7.99 14.95
N LEU A 58 -14.52 -7.40 14.36
CA LEU A 58 -13.83 -6.25 14.95
C LEU A 58 -14.78 -5.05 15.10
N PRO A 59 -14.72 -4.30 16.22
CA PRO A 59 -15.54 -3.12 16.42
C PRO A 59 -15.33 -2.08 15.30
N PRO A 60 -16.39 -1.49 14.72
CA PRO A 60 -16.25 -0.48 13.66
C PRO A 60 -15.43 0.75 14.07
N ASP A 61 -15.44 1.11 15.35
CA ASP A 61 -14.69 2.22 15.95
C ASP A 61 -13.25 1.84 16.38
N GLY A 62 -12.85 0.58 16.17
CA GLY A 62 -11.50 0.08 16.41
C GLY A 62 -10.62 0.15 15.17
N GLU A 63 -10.15 -1.01 14.69
CA GLU A 63 -9.23 -1.09 13.55
C GLU A 63 -9.77 -0.50 12.23
N PRO A 64 -11.05 -0.69 11.85
CA PRO A 64 -11.59 -0.05 10.65
C PRO A 64 -11.45 1.48 10.70
N ALA A 65 -11.89 2.12 11.78
CA ALA A 65 -11.75 3.57 11.97
C ALA A 65 -10.28 4.02 11.99
N ALA A 66 -9.38 3.24 12.60
CA ALA A 66 -7.95 3.55 12.62
C ALA A 66 -7.33 3.51 11.20
N MET A 67 -7.67 2.50 10.40
CA MET A 67 -7.22 2.41 9.01
C MET A 67 -7.76 3.58 8.18
N ASP A 68 -9.04 3.91 8.33
CA ASP A 68 -9.66 5.04 7.62
C ASP A 68 -8.99 6.37 7.96
N ALA A 69 -8.69 6.61 9.24
CA ALA A 69 -7.97 7.79 9.68
C ALA A 69 -6.56 7.88 9.06
N LEU A 70 -5.83 6.76 8.96
CA LEU A 70 -4.50 6.73 8.34
C LEU A 70 -4.57 6.94 6.82
N ASN A 71 -5.57 6.38 6.15
CA ASN A 71 -5.79 6.64 4.72
C ASN A 71 -6.15 8.11 4.46
N ALA A 72 -6.97 8.71 5.32
CA ALA A 72 -7.36 10.12 5.19
C ALA A 72 -6.17 11.06 5.44
N THR A 73 -5.34 10.78 6.45
CA THR A 73 -4.26 11.69 6.87
C THR A 73 -2.95 11.48 6.09
N GLN A 74 -2.58 10.24 5.79
CA GLN A 74 -1.31 9.91 5.11
C GLN A 74 -1.54 9.55 3.65
N GLY A 75 -2.62 8.81 3.37
CA GLY A 75 -2.93 8.32 2.03
C GLY A 75 -3.12 9.43 1.02
N GLN A 76 -3.64 10.60 1.41
CA GLN A 76 -3.79 11.74 0.51
C GLN A 76 -2.44 12.19 -0.08
N ALA A 77 -1.45 12.49 0.76
CA ALA A 77 -0.14 12.97 0.30
C ALA A 77 0.61 11.90 -0.52
N LEU A 78 0.53 10.64 -0.09
CA LEU A 78 1.14 9.51 -0.79
C LEU A 78 0.51 9.26 -2.16
N ASN A 79 -0.83 9.29 -2.26
CA ASN A 79 -1.54 9.10 -3.52
C ASN A 79 -1.39 10.31 -4.45
N GLU A 80 -1.33 11.53 -3.92
CA GLU A 80 -1.05 12.72 -4.73
C GLU A 80 0.36 12.65 -5.34
N TRP A 81 1.35 12.23 -4.54
CA TRP A 81 2.68 11.93 -5.04
C TRP A 81 2.63 10.83 -6.11
N ALA A 82 2.05 9.67 -5.80
CA ALA A 82 1.97 8.55 -6.73
C ALA A 82 1.31 8.94 -8.07
N GLY A 83 0.23 9.71 -8.02
CA GLY A 83 -0.48 10.22 -9.19
C GLY A 83 0.38 11.07 -10.12
N GLY A 84 1.46 11.68 -9.61
CA GLY A 84 2.42 12.43 -10.43
C GLY A 84 3.11 11.55 -11.48
N SER A 85 3.18 10.23 -11.27
CA SER A 85 3.67 9.28 -12.27
C SER A 85 2.84 8.00 -12.22
N PRO A 86 1.79 7.85 -13.05
CA PRO A 86 0.98 6.64 -13.10
C PRO A 86 1.83 5.37 -13.31
N LYS A 87 2.88 5.46 -14.13
CA LYS A 87 3.86 4.37 -14.32
C LYS A 87 4.57 3.99 -13.00
N ALA A 88 5.05 4.96 -12.22
CA ALA A 88 5.73 4.67 -10.95
C ALA A 88 4.74 4.13 -9.89
N TRP A 89 3.51 4.64 -9.87
CA TRP A 89 2.45 4.15 -9.01
C TRP A 89 2.14 2.67 -9.28
N ARG A 90 1.98 2.30 -10.55
CA ARG A 90 1.82 0.91 -10.98
C ARG A 90 2.98 0.01 -10.56
N ALA A 91 4.21 0.51 -10.69
CA ALA A 91 5.39 -0.21 -10.22
C ALA A 91 5.35 -0.43 -8.70
N ALA A 92 4.89 0.54 -7.92
CA ALA A 92 4.73 0.40 -6.47
C ALA A 92 3.65 -0.64 -6.11
N ILE A 93 2.50 -0.66 -6.80
CA ILE A 93 1.46 -1.68 -6.61
C ILE A 93 2.00 -3.08 -6.95
N SER A 94 2.70 -3.21 -8.07
CA SER A 94 3.30 -4.48 -8.49
C SER A 94 4.32 -4.99 -7.45
N LYS A 95 5.17 -4.09 -6.93
CA LYS A 95 6.11 -4.41 -5.84
C LYS A 95 5.39 -4.81 -4.57
N ALA A 96 4.32 -4.12 -4.20
CA ALA A 96 3.53 -4.47 -3.01
C ALA A 96 2.91 -5.87 -3.12
N LEU A 97 2.32 -6.20 -4.28
CA LEU A 97 1.75 -7.52 -4.55
C LEU A 97 2.80 -8.63 -4.53
N ALA A 98 3.99 -8.38 -5.09
CA ALA A 98 5.09 -9.34 -5.14
C ALA A 98 5.70 -9.55 -3.75
N TRP A 99 5.97 -8.45 -3.03
CA TRP A 99 6.49 -8.49 -1.67
C TRP A 99 5.54 -9.21 -0.73
N ASP A 100 4.24 -8.88 -0.80
CA ASP A 100 3.24 -9.59 0.01
C ASP A 100 3.28 -11.07 -0.32
N ALA A 101 3.23 -11.49 -1.59
CA ALA A 101 3.25 -12.90 -1.97
C ALA A 101 4.47 -13.66 -1.40
N ALA A 102 5.66 -13.05 -1.46
CA ALA A 102 6.92 -13.66 -1.02
C ALA A 102 7.08 -13.74 0.51
N ASN A 103 6.37 -12.91 1.28
CA ASN A 103 6.58 -12.80 2.73
C ASN A 103 5.45 -13.45 3.54
N PRO A 104 5.75 -14.13 4.66
CA PRO A 104 4.70 -14.62 5.55
C PRO A 104 3.91 -13.46 6.16
N ASN A 105 2.68 -13.76 6.59
CA ASN A 105 1.84 -12.86 7.36
C ASN A 105 1.31 -13.61 8.60
N PRO A 106 2.09 -13.70 9.69
CA PRO A 106 1.66 -14.40 10.89
C PRO A 106 0.50 -13.70 11.61
N THR A 107 0.35 -12.37 11.46
CA THR A 107 -0.78 -11.59 12.00
C THR A 107 -2.11 -12.02 11.39
N THR A 108 -2.10 -12.38 10.11
CA THR A 108 -3.30 -12.88 9.40
C THR A 108 -2.87 -13.97 8.42
N PRO A 109 -2.81 -15.25 8.85
CA PRO A 109 -2.25 -16.33 8.05
C PRO A 109 -2.96 -16.54 6.71
N LYS A 110 -2.24 -16.34 5.60
CA LYS A 110 -2.80 -16.41 4.23
C LYS A 110 -3.47 -17.73 3.90
N ALA A 111 -2.96 -18.84 4.44
CA ALA A 111 -3.54 -20.15 4.20
C ALA A 111 -4.90 -20.32 4.88
N GLN A 112 -5.14 -19.63 6.00
CA GLN A 112 -6.40 -19.68 6.73
C GLN A 112 -7.47 -18.76 6.11
N TYR A 113 -7.06 -17.63 5.55
CA TYR A 113 -7.96 -16.60 5.00
C TYR A 113 -7.67 -16.35 3.51
N ALA A 114 -7.55 -17.45 2.75
CA ALA A 114 -7.10 -17.41 1.35
C ALA A 114 -8.04 -16.58 0.45
N ASP A 115 -9.36 -16.68 0.66
CA ASP A 115 -10.36 -15.96 -0.14
C ASP A 115 -10.27 -14.45 0.08
N GLN A 116 -10.20 -14.02 1.34
CA GLN A 116 -10.03 -12.61 1.73
C GLN A 116 -8.71 -12.06 1.18
N TRP A 117 -7.64 -12.86 1.25
CA TRP A 117 -6.34 -12.50 0.69
C TRP A 117 -6.42 -12.29 -0.83
N GLN A 118 -7.04 -13.22 -1.57
CA GLN A 118 -7.21 -13.11 -3.02
C GLN A 118 -8.14 -11.95 -3.43
N GLN A 119 -9.18 -11.67 -2.64
CA GLN A 119 -10.09 -10.56 -2.90
C GLN A 119 -9.35 -9.21 -2.90
N VAL A 120 -8.54 -8.94 -1.87
CA VAL A 120 -7.79 -7.68 -1.77
C VAL A 120 -6.73 -7.56 -2.85
N ARG A 121 -6.03 -8.65 -3.15
CA ARG A 121 -5.03 -8.69 -4.24
C ARG A 121 -5.67 -8.38 -5.60
N THR A 122 -6.82 -8.99 -5.88
CA THR A 122 -7.59 -8.73 -7.10
C THR A 122 -7.94 -7.26 -7.23
N GLY A 123 -8.40 -6.62 -6.13
CA GLY A 123 -8.68 -5.18 -6.12
C GLY A 123 -7.47 -4.30 -6.46
N LEU A 124 -6.27 -4.65 -5.96
CA LEU A 124 -5.04 -3.94 -6.31
C LEU A 124 -4.59 -4.20 -7.76
N MET A 125 -4.79 -5.41 -8.28
CA MET A 125 -4.53 -5.71 -9.69
C MET A 125 -5.48 -4.94 -10.62
N GLN A 126 -6.74 -4.77 -10.23
CA GLN A 126 -7.70 -3.92 -10.94
C GLN A 126 -7.29 -2.45 -10.91
N LEU A 127 -6.77 -1.96 -9.78
CA LEU A 127 -6.21 -0.60 -9.70
C LEU A 127 -5.00 -0.44 -10.64
N ASP A 128 -4.07 -1.39 -10.70
CA ASP A 128 -2.96 -1.35 -11.68
C ASP A 128 -3.48 -1.27 -13.12
N GLY A 129 -4.46 -2.11 -13.47
CA GLY A 129 -5.11 -2.11 -14.78
C GLY A 129 -5.76 -0.76 -15.09
N TYR A 130 -6.50 -0.20 -14.14
CA TYR A 130 -7.11 1.13 -14.28
C TYR A 130 -6.05 2.21 -14.53
N LEU A 131 -4.96 2.23 -13.74
CA LEU A 131 -3.89 3.21 -13.91
C LEU A 131 -3.20 3.08 -15.27
N ARG A 132 -3.06 1.86 -15.79
CA ARG A 132 -2.51 1.61 -17.14
C ARG A 132 -3.43 2.18 -18.21
N ASP A 133 -4.70 1.81 -18.14
CA ASP A 133 -5.67 2.08 -19.20
C ASP A 133 -6.06 3.57 -19.24
N ASN A 134 -5.89 4.28 -18.12
CA ASN A 134 -6.26 5.69 -17.96
C ASN A 134 -5.06 6.63 -17.76
N GLU A 135 -3.82 6.21 -18.05
CA GLU A 135 -2.60 6.99 -17.78
C GLU A 135 -2.66 8.41 -18.37
N ASN A 136 -3.07 8.53 -19.64
CA ASN A 136 -3.19 9.83 -20.31
C ASN A 136 -4.25 10.72 -19.65
N GLN A 137 -5.42 10.16 -19.35
CA GLN A 137 -6.50 10.87 -18.69
C GLN A 137 -6.05 11.40 -17.32
N ILE A 138 -5.39 10.56 -16.52
CA ILE A 138 -4.86 10.95 -15.21
C ILE A 138 -3.89 12.13 -15.34
N ARG A 139 -2.95 12.09 -16.30
CA ARG A 139 -2.01 13.19 -16.53
C ARG A 139 -2.72 14.48 -16.94
N THR A 140 -3.73 14.40 -17.82
CA THR A 140 -4.53 15.54 -18.25
C THR A 140 -5.33 16.15 -17.08
N GLU A 141 -6.02 15.33 -16.29
CA GLU A 141 -6.80 15.80 -15.14
C GLU A 141 -5.92 16.46 -14.08
N ARG A 142 -4.73 15.91 -13.84
CA ARG A 142 -3.74 16.51 -12.94
C ARG A 142 -3.27 17.86 -13.43
N GLN A 143 -2.91 17.96 -14.70
CA GLN A 143 -2.49 19.23 -15.30
C GLN A 143 -3.60 20.29 -15.19
N ALA A 144 -4.86 19.91 -15.46
CA ALA A 144 -6.01 20.81 -15.33
C ALA A 144 -6.23 21.31 -13.90
N ARG A 145 -5.81 20.54 -12.88
CA ARG A 145 -5.87 20.91 -11.46
C ARG A 145 -4.60 21.60 -10.96
N GLY A 146 -3.64 21.91 -11.84
CA GLY A 146 -2.36 22.51 -11.47
C GLY A 146 -1.43 21.57 -10.69
N LEU A 147 -1.70 20.26 -10.73
CA LEU A 147 -0.87 19.24 -10.07
C LEU A 147 0.27 18.81 -10.99
N GLU A 148 1.44 18.58 -10.40
CA GLU A 148 2.63 18.15 -11.12
C GLU A 148 2.45 16.77 -11.77
N ASN A 149 2.95 16.64 -13.01
CA ASN A 149 3.20 15.36 -13.67
C ASN A 149 4.73 15.19 -13.79
N ARG A 150 5.27 14.20 -13.08
CA ARG A 150 6.70 13.84 -13.09
C ARG A 150 7.00 12.78 -14.16
#